data_AF-A0A7W1NT46-F1
#
_entry.id   AF-A0A7W1NT46-F1
#
_cell.length_a   1.000
_cell.length_b   1.000
_cell.length_c   1.000
_cell.angle_alpha   90.00
_cell.angle_beta   90.00
_cell.angle_gamma   90.00
#
_symmetry.space_group_name_H-M   'P 1'
#
loop_
_entity.id
_entity.type
_entity.pdbx_description
1 polymer ?
#
loop_
_entity_poly.entity_id
_entity_poly.type
_entity_poly.pdbx_seq_one_letter_code
_entity_poly.pdbx_strand_id
1 'polypeptide(L)'
;MATLFRRSGERSEMLKHYESQLRRRLSERYALDPNLESGELLKTVIYRDPSINEVEFRGLLARLRRTNISEAELVRTVSDVDTFMKQLNNKNA
;
A
#
# COMPACT_ATOMS: atom_id res chain seq x y z
N MET A 1 -2.63 -2.47 25.28
CA MET A 1 -2.95 -2.70 23.86
C MET A 1 -4.34 -2.17 23.62
N ALA A 2 -4.41 -0.88 23.27
CA ALA A 2 -5.65 -0.10 23.25
C ALA A 2 -6.58 -0.56 22.12
N THR A 3 -7.88 -0.53 22.38
CA THR A 3 -8.99 -0.82 21.47
C THR A 3 -9.05 0.25 20.37
N LEU A 4 -8.02 0.31 19.50
CA LEU A 4 -7.73 1.46 18.64
C LEU A 4 -8.72 1.61 17.47
N PHE A 5 -9.52 0.59 17.16
CA PHE A 5 -10.45 0.65 16.04
C PHE A 5 -11.78 0.04 16.46
N ARG A 6 -12.68 0.85 17.03
CA ARG A 6 -13.97 0.36 17.54
C ARG A 6 -15.01 0.17 16.44
N ARG A 7 -14.84 0.78 15.26
CA ARG A 7 -15.80 0.67 14.15
C ARG A 7 -15.14 0.33 12.82
N SER A 8 -15.81 -0.50 12.01
CA SER A 8 -15.34 -0.87 10.67
C SER A 8 -15.13 0.34 9.74
N GLY A 9 -15.86 1.44 9.95
CA GLY A 9 -15.66 2.69 9.20
C GLY A 9 -14.28 3.31 9.41
N GLU A 10 -13.80 3.38 10.65
CA GLU A 10 -12.48 3.92 11.00
C GLU A 10 -11.36 3.07 10.35
N ARG A 11 -11.56 1.75 10.27
CA ARG A 11 -10.62 0.82 9.63
C ARG A 11 -10.54 1.05 8.12
N SER A 12 -11.69 1.24 7.46
CA SER A 12 -11.73 1.54 6.01
C SER A 12 -11.09 2.89 5.69
N GLU A 13 -11.33 3.91 6.52
CA GLU A 13 -10.69 5.22 6.35
C GLU A 13 -9.17 5.14 6.51
N MET A 14 -8.71 4.35 7.49
CA MET A 14 -7.29 4.13 7.70
C MET A 14 -6.64 3.41 6.51
N LEU A 15 -7.28 2.38 5.94
CA LEU A 15 -6.77 1.72 4.73
C LEU A 15 -6.65 2.68 3.55
N LYS A 16 -7.65 3.55 3.33
CA LYS A 16 -7.59 4.60 2.29
C LYS A 16 -6.44 5.57 2.54
N HIS A 17 -6.21 5.93 3.80
CA HIS A 17 -5.08 6.78 4.17
C HIS A 17 -3.74 6.13 3.80
N TYR A 18 -3.55 4.86 4.14
CA TYR A 18 -2.34 4.11 3.76
C TYR A 18 -2.20 3.93 2.24
N GLU A 19 -3.30 3.68 1.53
CA GLU A 19 -3.30 3.62 0.06
C GLU A 19 -2.85 4.94 -0.56
N SER A 20 -3.38 6.07 -0.07
CA SER A 20 -3.01 7.40 -0.55
C SER A 20 -1.54 7.72 -0.27
N GLN A 21 -1.04 7.40 0.93
CA GLN A 21 0.37 7.58 1.26
C GLN A 21 1.29 6.71 0.39
N LEU A 22 0.92 5.44 0.16
CA LEU A 22 1.67 4.53 -0.70
C LEU A 22 1.75 5.06 -2.13
N ARG A 23 0.61 5.47 -2.70
CA ARG A 23 0.55 6.07 -4.03
C ARG A 23 1.41 7.33 -4.12
N ARG A 24 1.30 8.22 -3.14
CA ARG A 24 2.09 9.46 -3.11
C ARG A 24 3.60 9.18 -3.13
N ARG A 25 4.11 8.24 -2.32
CA ARG A 25 5.54 7.89 -2.36
C ARG A 25 5.96 7.22 -3.66
N LEU A 26 5.11 6.37 -4.24
CA LEU A 26 5.40 5.77 -5.54
C LEU A 26 5.44 6.83 -6.64
N SER A 27 4.52 7.79 -6.61
CA SER A 27 4.52 8.96 -7.49
C SER A 27 5.79 9.79 -7.34
N GLU A 28 6.18 10.13 -6.11
CA GLU A 28 7.41 10.88 -5.83
C GLU A 28 8.66 10.13 -6.30
N ARG A 29 8.74 8.81 -6.07
CA ARG A 29 9.91 8.00 -6.40
C ARG A 29 10.04 7.70 -7.89
N TYR A 30 8.93 7.30 -8.51
CA TYR A 30 8.91 6.79 -9.88
C TYR A 30 8.35 7.83 -10.86
N ALA A 31 8.14 9.07 -10.42
CA ALA A 31 7.54 10.14 -11.23
C ALA A 31 6.24 9.69 -11.93
N LEU A 32 5.37 9.01 -11.19
CA LEU A 32 4.10 8.46 -11.67
C LEU A 32 2.94 9.36 -11.29
N ASP A 33 1.88 9.39 -12.10
CA ASP A 33 0.66 10.08 -11.72
C ASP A 33 -0.04 9.30 -10.58
N PRO A 34 -0.31 9.92 -9.41
CA PRO A 34 -0.95 9.28 -8.27
C PRO A 34 -2.39 8.83 -8.55
N ASN A 35 -3.02 9.36 -9.60
CA ASN A 35 -4.37 9.01 -10.02
C ASN A 35 -4.40 7.82 -11.00
N LEU A 36 -3.24 7.26 -11.39
CA LEU A 36 -3.17 6.10 -12.27
C LEU A 36 -3.97 4.93 -11.69
N GLU A 37 -4.67 4.23 -12.57
CA GLU A 37 -5.31 2.97 -12.20
C GLU A 37 -4.28 1.99 -11.63
N SER A 38 -4.69 1.19 -10.65
CA SER A 38 -3.81 0.26 -9.94
C SER A 38 -3.00 -0.63 -10.90
N GLY A 39 -3.57 -1.02 -12.04
CA GLY A 39 -2.89 -1.82 -13.06
C GLY A 39 -1.74 -1.09 -13.77
N GLU A 40 -1.96 0.15 -14.21
CA GLU A 40 -0.93 0.95 -14.88
C GLU A 40 0.16 1.42 -13.92
N LEU A 41 -0.22 1.75 -12.69
CA LEU A 41 0.72 2.04 -11.61
C LEU A 41 1.63 0.84 -11.37
N LEU A 42 1.04 -0.36 -11.31
CA LEU A 42 1.80 -1.59 -11.08
C LEU A 42 2.76 -1.89 -12.22
N LYS A 43 2.30 -1.87 -13.48
CA LYS A 43 3.15 -2.07 -14.65
C LYS A 43 4.34 -1.11 -14.66
N THR A 44 4.10 0.17 -14.34
CA THR A 44 5.18 1.16 -14.38
C THR A 44 6.17 0.99 -13.24
N VAL A 45 5.70 0.64 -12.04
CA VAL A 45 6.57 0.31 -10.90
C VAL A 45 7.42 -0.91 -11.20
N ILE A 46 6.84 -1.98 -11.75
CA ILE A 46 7.56 -3.22 -12.14
C ILE A 46 8.54 -2.96 -13.28
N TYR A 47 8.14 -2.13 -14.26
CA TYR A 47 9.02 -1.74 -15.36
C TYR A 47 10.25 -0.98 -14.87
N ARG A 48 10.09 -0.09 -13.88
CA ARG A 48 11.21 0.67 -13.29
C ARG A 48 11.99 -0.13 -12.26
N ASP A 49 11.35 -1.04 -11.54
CA ASP A 49 11.96 -1.89 -10.52
C ASP A 49 11.47 -3.34 -10.65
N PRO A 50 12.12 -4.15 -11.51
CA PRO A 50 11.73 -5.54 -11.77
C PRO A 50 11.99 -6.47 -10.59
N SER A 51 12.60 -5.99 -9.51
CA SER A 51 12.80 -6.76 -8.29
C SER A 51 11.57 -6.79 -7.38
N ILE A 52 10.59 -5.91 -7.65
CA ILE A 52 9.31 -5.91 -6.93
C ILE A 52 8.48 -7.09 -7.44
N ASN A 53 7.93 -7.87 -6.52
CA ASN A 53 7.00 -8.94 -6.87
C ASN A 53 5.63 -8.34 -7.21
N GLU A 54 5.27 -8.36 -8.50
CA GLU A 54 3.97 -7.90 -9.01
C GLU A 54 2.80 -8.52 -8.26
N VAL A 55 2.84 -9.83 -8.01
CA VAL A 55 1.73 -10.55 -7.38
C VAL A 55 1.52 -10.09 -5.94
N GLU A 56 2.60 -9.91 -5.19
CA GLU A 56 2.55 -9.42 -3.82
C GLU A 56 2.06 -7.96 -3.75
N PHE A 57 2.59 -7.10 -4.62
CA PHE A 57 2.20 -5.69 -4.65
C PHE A 57 0.74 -5.50 -5.09
N ARG A 58 0.28 -6.26 -6.08
CA ARG A 58 -1.14 -6.28 -6.49
C ARG A 58 -2.03 -6.78 -5.37
N GLY A 59 -1.61 -7.83 -4.68
CA GLY A 59 -2.31 -8.38 -3.52
C GLY A 59 -2.43 -7.36 -2.39
N LEU A 60 -1.37 -6.60 -2.13
CA LEU A 60 -1.35 -5.54 -1.13
C LEU A 60 -2.33 -4.41 -1.47
N LEU A 61 -2.30 -3.91 -2.72
CA LEU A 61 -3.24 -2.89 -3.19
C LEU A 61 -4.70 -3.37 -3.11
N ALA A 62 -4.95 -4.63 -3.47
CA ALA A 62 -6.29 -5.21 -3.37
C ALA A 62 -6.78 -5.30 -1.92
N ARG A 63 -5.90 -5.61 -0.96
CA ARG A 63 -6.23 -5.62 0.48
C ARG A 63 -6.54 -4.22 1.00
N LEU A 64 -5.77 -3.21 0.59
CA LEU A 64 -6.00 -1.80 0.97
C LEU A 64 -7.34 -1.26 0.48
N ARG A 65 -7.85 -1.75 -0.66
CA ARG A 65 -9.16 -1.36 -1.19
C ARG A 65 -10.35 -2.09 -0.56
N ARG A 66 -10.12 -3.01 0.39
CA ARG A 66 -11.20 -3.73 1.06
C ARG A 66 -11.92 -2.83 2.07
N THR A 67 -13.25 -2.87 2.03
CA THR A 67 -14.12 -2.12 2.95
C THR A 67 -14.40 -2.87 4.25
N ASN A 68 -14.28 -4.19 4.29
CA ASN A 68 -14.56 -4.98 5.48
C ASN A 68 -13.35 -5.83 5.84
N ILE A 69 -12.51 -5.31 6.74
CA ILE A 69 -11.29 -5.97 7.22
C ILE A 69 -11.35 -6.13 8.73
N SER A 70 -10.89 -7.27 9.24
CA SER A 70 -10.71 -7.46 10.67
C SER A 70 -9.56 -6.59 11.21
N GLU A 71 -9.54 -6.32 12.51
CA GLU A 71 -8.45 -5.55 13.12
C GLU A 71 -7.09 -6.25 12.94
N ALA A 72 -7.05 -7.57 13.06
CA ALA A 72 -5.82 -8.36 12.86
C ALA A 72 -5.32 -8.24 11.41
N GLU A 73 -6.22 -8.30 10.43
CA GLU A 73 -5.86 -8.12 9.01
C GLU A 73 -5.46 -6.67 8.70
N LEU A 74 -6.05 -5.67 9.35
CA LEU A 74 -5.66 -4.26 9.21
C LEU A 74 -4.21 -4.08 9.66
N VAL A 75 -3.88 -4.53 10.88
CA VAL A 75 -2.52 -4.43 11.43
C VAL A 75 -1.52 -5.15 10.53
N ARG A 76 -1.88 -6.34 10.04
CA ARG A 76 -1.03 -7.08 9.10
C ARG A 76 -0.83 -6.32 7.78
N THR A 77 -1.90 -5.78 7.21
CA THR A 77 -1.84 -5.02 5.95
C THR A 77 -0.99 -3.76 6.10
N VAL A 78 -1.13 -3.03 7.22
CA VAL A 78 -0.30 -1.86 7.53
C VAL A 78 1.17 -2.25 7.69
N SER A 79 1.45 -3.33 8.41
CA SER A 79 2.81 -3.85 8.57
C SER A 79 3.44 -4.28 7.24
N ASP A 80 2.65 -4.87 6.34
CA ASP A 80 3.09 -5.25 4.99
C ASP A 80 3.41 -3.99 4.16
N VAL A 81 2.59 -2.93 4.23
CA VAL A 81 2.85 -1.64 3.59
C VAL A 81 4.13 -0.99 4.11
N ASP A 82 4.32 -0.94 5.43
CA ASP A 82 5.53 -0.36 6.02
C ASP A 82 6.79 -1.14 5.63
N THR A 83 6.70 -2.46 5.59
CA THR A 83 7.82 -3.32 5.14
C THR A 83 8.16 -3.04 3.69
N PHE A 84 7.15 -2.97 2.82
CA PHE A 84 7.33 -2.62 1.41
C PHE A 84 7.96 -1.23 1.25
N MET A 85 7.48 -0.24 2.00
CA MET A 85 8.04 1.12 2.01
C MET A 85 9.49 1.18 2.48
N LYS A 86 9.86 0.39 3.49
CA LYS A 86 11.25 0.28 3.95
C LYS A 86 12.14 -0.36 2.89
N GLN A 87 11.68 -1.44 2.26
CA GLN A 87 12.40 -2.08 1.15
C GLN A 87 12.61 -1.12 -0.02
N LEU A 88 11.60 -0.30 -0.32
CA LEU A 88 11.74 0.77 -1.30
C LEU A 88 12.85 1.75 -0.87
N ASN A 89 12.76 2.31 0.35
CA ASN A 89 13.70 3.34 0.80
C ASN A 89 15.15 2.84 0.91
N ASN A 90 15.36 1.60 1.37
CA ASN A 90 16.70 1.04 1.61
C ASN A 90 17.49 0.74 0.33
N LYS A 91 16.87 0.82 -0.85
CA LYS A 91 17.55 0.68 -2.15
C LYS A 91 18.19 1.97 -2.67
N ASN A 92 18.01 3.09 -1.97
CA ASN A 92 18.63 4.38 -2.30
C ASN A 92 19.81 4.73 -1.37
N ALA A 93 20.24 3.81 -0.49
CA ALA A 93 21.37 3.98 0.41
C ALA A 93 22.61 3.24 -0.13
#